data_AF-A0A1I1DSX5-F1
#
_entry.id   AF-A0A1I1DSX5-F1
#
_cell.length_a   1.000
_cell.length_b   1.000
_cell.length_c   1.000
_cell.angle_alpha   90.00
_cell.angle_beta   90.00
_cell.angle_gamma   90.00
#
_symmetry.space_group_name_H-M   'P 1'
#
loop_
_entity.id
_entity.type
_entity.pdbx_description
1 polymer ?
#
loop_
_entity_poly.entity_id
_entity_poly.type
_entity_poly.pdbx_seq_one_letter_code
_entity_poly.pdbx_strand_id
1 'polypeptide(L)'
;MKRYYTKPTRCFLAIFFCWLICGCQKETFNTVNEERPAPFITLPATGDGMEAYAGMTVNAVLLLEAQAGIAQIRVARNGELIETIEGISGQVSREYRIEQSIAEDAEVGSTIVYHLVLEDRQHRLVEQHFTISVIEAPPIPDFEFEDVTIGGHPYKLIQQDINVDVTLSSDYDYLLRGRVALTQGATLTIEAGTHIYAESEAALIVSTGTKLMATGTPQEPIRFTSLAERLGSPNSGDWVGIFIHGLAPVTTVNRVVADNIGAYGGSNNADDSGTLSYVEISYAGALAVSGGGQELNAALNLNGVGNATRLEYIYVNEAGLSRTGVLAAGGTVGIKYLFINNPNGRAFVWKNGYAGFIQFLVATYTSNPTNAFTAIDGFGETGTASGPIISNVSIRSLGGTTFGNTRGIRFRENAVGKIYNCWITNVRDGVRADAGNLPLINSGRMVFANSRQWGNSNNNYINDANPAFAAASFHNSEVAPAAPWAGYVGIFTATDSTPLDPTALDPWFNNAAYIGAVDPDNNWTAGWINVTF
;
A
#
# COMPACT_ATOMS: atom_id res chain seq x y z
N MET A 1 19.69 19.26 -36.42
CA MET A 1 20.00 19.74 -35.05
C MET A 1 19.26 18.82 -34.09
N LYS A 2 20.00 18.20 -33.16
CA LYS A 2 19.64 17.07 -32.28
C LYS A 2 18.38 17.30 -31.41
N ARG A 3 17.58 16.24 -31.19
CA ARG A 3 17.39 15.64 -29.85
C ARG A 3 16.86 14.21 -29.95
N TYR A 4 17.57 13.32 -29.26
CA TYR A 4 17.33 11.91 -29.03
C TYR A 4 16.45 11.73 -27.78
N TYR A 5 15.61 10.69 -27.76
CA TYR A 5 15.39 9.85 -26.59
C TYR A 5 15.07 8.42 -27.07
N THR A 6 16.00 7.51 -26.86
CA THR A 6 15.75 6.06 -26.77
C THR A 6 16.71 5.47 -25.75
N LYS A 7 16.15 4.66 -24.84
CA LYS A 7 16.76 3.46 -24.27
C LYS A 7 15.64 2.48 -23.86
N PRO A 8 15.94 1.18 -23.70
CA PRO A 8 15.32 0.15 -24.54
C PRO A 8 14.66 -0.97 -23.74
N THR A 9 13.89 -1.82 -24.41
CA THR A 9 13.72 -3.22 -24.01
C THR A 9 13.66 -4.06 -25.28
N ARG A 10 14.72 -4.84 -25.51
CA ARG A 10 14.78 -5.85 -26.57
C ARG A 10 13.96 -7.05 -26.10
N CYS A 11 12.78 -7.24 -26.66
CA CYS A 11 12.29 -8.59 -26.97
C CYS A 11 12.61 -8.84 -28.44
N PHE A 12 13.42 -9.86 -28.72
CA PHE A 12 13.67 -10.30 -30.09
C PHE A 12 12.37 -10.91 -30.64
N LEU A 13 11.56 -10.11 -31.31
CA LEU A 13 10.59 -10.60 -32.27
C LEU A 13 11.33 -10.76 -33.60
N ALA A 14 11.88 -11.95 -33.84
CA ALA A 14 12.38 -12.33 -35.14
C ALA A 14 11.17 -12.52 -36.08
N ILE A 15 10.69 -11.41 -36.67
CA ILE A 15 9.76 -11.47 -37.79
C ILE A 15 10.56 -11.94 -39.00
N PHE A 16 10.63 -13.25 -39.21
CA PHE A 16 11.00 -13.80 -40.50
C PHE A 16 9.79 -13.62 -41.44
N PHE A 17 9.84 -12.54 -42.23
CA PHE A 17 8.94 -12.35 -43.36
C PHE A 17 9.37 -13.32 -44.47
N CYS A 18 9.03 -14.60 -44.30
CA CYS A 18 9.16 -15.57 -45.37
C CYS A 18 7.99 -15.34 -46.33
N TRP A 19 8.28 -14.75 -47.48
CA TRP A 19 7.38 -14.73 -48.62
C TRP A 19 7.07 -16.18 -49.01
N LEU A 20 5.95 -16.71 -48.50
CA LEU A 20 5.32 -17.89 -49.07
C LEU A 20 4.78 -17.47 -50.44
N ILE A 21 5.63 -17.66 -51.45
CA ILE A 21 5.21 -17.76 -52.84
C ILE A 21 4.11 -18.81 -52.84
N CYS A 22 2.89 -18.39 -53.14
CA CYS A 22 1.74 -19.25 -53.32
C CYS A 22 1.96 -20.08 -54.59
N GLY A 23 2.82 -21.08 -54.50
CA GLY A 23 2.87 -22.18 -55.43
C GLY A 23 1.67 -23.06 -55.12
N CYS A 24 0.57 -22.85 -55.84
CA CYS A 24 -0.51 -23.81 -55.89
C CYS A 24 0.01 -25.05 -56.65
N GLN A 25 0.84 -25.86 -55.99
CA GLN A 25 1.01 -27.25 -56.39
C GLN A 25 -0.29 -27.93 -55.98
N LYS A 26 -1.12 -28.17 -57.00
CA LYS A 26 -2.20 -29.11 -56.92
C LYS A 26 -1.55 -30.45 -56.57
N GLU A 27 -1.56 -30.82 -55.29
CA GLU A 27 -1.18 -32.18 -54.92
C GLU A 27 -2.04 -33.10 -55.76
N THR A 28 -1.39 -33.91 -56.58
CA THR A 28 -2.05 -34.96 -57.33
C THR A 28 -2.53 -35.97 -56.30
N PHE A 29 -3.75 -35.77 -55.79
CA PHE A 29 -4.48 -36.82 -55.10
C PHE A 29 -4.48 -38.05 -55.99
N ASN A 30 -4.12 -39.19 -55.43
CA ASN A 30 -4.19 -40.47 -56.13
C ASN A 30 -5.69 -40.78 -56.33
N THR A 31 -6.24 -40.37 -57.47
CA THR A 31 -7.67 -40.51 -57.83
C THR A 31 -8.09 -41.95 -58.10
N VAL A 32 -7.25 -42.93 -57.74
CA VAL A 32 -7.55 -44.35 -57.90
C VAL A 32 -8.21 -44.93 -56.64
N ASN A 33 -7.96 -44.38 -55.43
CA ASN A 33 -8.44 -44.95 -54.16
C ASN A 33 -9.03 -43.96 -53.12
N GLU A 34 -9.16 -42.65 -53.39
CA GLU A 34 -9.71 -41.64 -52.43
C GLU A 34 -9.03 -41.58 -51.02
N GLU A 35 -7.86 -42.17 -50.83
CA GLU A 35 -7.17 -42.16 -49.54
C GLU A 35 -6.51 -40.81 -49.27
N ARG A 36 -7.10 -40.04 -48.34
CA ARG A 36 -6.49 -38.83 -47.77
C ARG A 36 -5.52 -39.21 -46.65
N PRO A 37 -4.54 -38.37 -46.30
CA PRO A 37 -3.68 -38.61 -45.14
C PRO A 37 -4.48 -38.91 -43.86
N ALA A 38 -3.95 -39.80 -43.02
CA ALA A 38 -4.54 -40.13 -41.72
C ALA A 38 -4.59 -38.90 -40.80
N PRO A 39 -5.55 -38.83 -39.86
CA PRO A 39 -5.56 -37.76 -38.88
C PRO A 39 -4.33 -37.84 -37.97
N PHE A 40 -3.87 -36.70 -37.47
CA PHE A 40 -2.78 -36.63 -36.50
C PHE A 40 -2.98 -35.50 -35.50
N ILE A 41 -2.35 -35.66 -34.33
CA ILE A 41 -2.36 -34.69 -33.23
C ILE A 41 -0.93 -34.25 -33.02
N THR A 42 -0.69 -32.94 -33.09
CA THR A 42 0.59 -32.33 -32.72
C THR A 42 0.50 -31.85 -31.29
N LEU A 43 1.40 -32.35 -30.45
CA LEU A 43 1.54 -31.96 -29.06
C LEU A 43 2.18 -30.57 -28.89
N PRO A 44 2.09 -29.97 -27.70
CA PRO A 44 2.83 -28.75 -27.38
C PRO A 44 4.33 -28.91 -27.63
N ALA A 45 5.06 -27.80 -27.78
CA ALA A 45 6.50 -27.81 -28.06
C ALA A 45 7.35 -28.56 -27.01
N THR A 46 6.80 -28.82 -25.82
CA THR A 46 7.43 -29.62 -24.74
C THR A 46 7.27 -31.14 -24.94
N GLY A 47 6.57 -31.58 -25.98
CA GLY A 47 6.30 -33.00 -26.25
C GLY A 47 5.20 -33.58 -25.36
N ASP A 48 5.34 -34.85 -24.99
CA ASP A 48 4.34 -35.66 -24.27
C ASP A 48 4.18 -35.25 -22.79
N GLY A 49 5.00 -34.33 -22.29
CA GLY A 49 5.04 -33.92 -20.89
C GLY A 49 5.22 -32.41 -20.70
N MET A 50 4.56 -31.87 -19.68
CA MET A 50 4.82 -30.57 -19.08
C MET A 50 5.04 -30.73 -17.58
N GLU A 51 5.81 -29.82 -17.00
CA GLU A 51 6.04 -29.76 -15.56
C GLU A 51 5.31 -28.53 -14.99
N ALA A 52 4.80 -28.68 -13.77
CA ALA A 52 4.13 -27.61 -13.04
C ALA A 52 4.28 -27.83 -11.54
N TYR A 53 4.14 -26.77 -10.74
CA TYR A 53 4.13 -26.88 -9.29
C TYR A 53 2.76 -26.47 -8.74
N ALA A 54 2.50 -26.79 -7.47
CA ALA A 54 1.25 -26.45 -6.80
C ALA A 54 0.88 -24.96 -6.94
N GLY A 55 -0.38 -24.66 -7.22
CA GLY A 55 -0.88 -23.30 -7.45
C GLY A 55 -0.58 -22.70 -8.84
N MET A 56 0.22 -23.36 -9.69
CA MET A 56 0.50 -22.89 -11.05
C MET A 56 -0.66 -23.17 -12.01
N THR A 57 -0.93 -22.29 -12.97
CA THR A 57 -1.78 -22.58 -14.13
C THR A 57 -0.93 -22.89 -15.36
N VAL A 58 -1.14 -24.08 -15.92
CA VAL A 58 -0.48 -24.56 -17.14
C VAL A 58 -1.37 -24.29 -18.34
N ASN A 59 -0.79 -23.75 -19.40
CA ASN A 59 -1.45 -23.56 -20.69
C ASN A 59 -0.78 -24.43 -21.76
N ALA A 60 -1.53 -25.36 -22.35
CA ALA A 60 -1.07 -26.22 -23.44
C ALA A 60 -1.92 -26.00 -24.70
N VAL A 61 -1.29 -25.95 -25.87
CA VAL A 61 -1.96 -25.81 -27.17
C VAL A 61 -1.62 -27.01 -28.03
N LEU A 62 -2.64 -27.72 -28.49
CA LEU A 62 -2.54 -28.86 -29.40
C LEU A 62 -3.08 -28.49 -30.77
N LEU A 63 -2.46 -28.98 -31.83
CA LEU A 63 -2.95 -28.84 -33.20
C LEU A 63 -3.49 -30.18 -33.70
N LEU A 64 -4.77 -30.20 -34.05
CA LEU A 64 -5.51 -31.37 -34.50
C LEU A 64 -5.71 -31.25 -36.01
N GLU A 65 -5.32 -32.26 -36.79
CA GLU A 65 -5.43 -32.23 -38.25
C GLU A 65 -6.02 -33.52 -38.80
N ALA A 66 -7.01 -33.39 -39.69
CA ALA A 66 -7.69 -34.48 -40.35
C ALA A 66 -8.06 -34.06 -41.79
N GLN A 67 -7.29 -34.52 -42.79
CA GLN A 67 -7.50 -34.13 -44.18
C GLN A 67 -8.83 -34.64 -44.76
N ALA A 68 -9.39 -35.74 -44.21
CA ALA A 68 -10.75 -36.20 -44.50
C ALA A 68 -11.86 -35.34 -43.86
N GLY A 69 -11.48 -34.35 -43.06
CA GLY A 69 -12.36 -33.56 -42.22
C GLY A 69 -12.44 -34.15 -40.83
N ILE A 70 -12.48 -33.29 -39.82
CA ILE A 70 -12.68 -33.68 -38.42
C ILE A 70 -14.13 -34.16 -38.26
N ALA A 71 -14.32 -35.35 -37.69
CA ALA A 71 -15.64 -35.86 -37.30
C ALA A 71 -15.89 -35.58 -35.82
N GLN A 72 -14.97 -35.95 -34.94
CA GLN A 72 -15.13 -35.79 -33.50
C GLN A 72 -13.79 -35.66 -32.79
N ILE A 73 -13.76 -34.91 -31.70
CA ILE A 73 -12.64 -34.83 -30.76
C ILE A 73 -13.16 -35.22 -29.39
N ARG A 74 -12.52 -36.16 -28.71
CA ARG A 74 -12.82 -36.52 -27.32
C ARG A 74 -11.62 -36.21 -26.45
N VAL A 75 -11.86 -35.57 -25.32
CA VAL A 75 -10.82 -35.20 -24.36
C VAL A 75 -11.18 -35.73 -22.99
N ALA A 76 -10.32 -36.57 -22.45
CA ALA A 76 -10.42 -37.09 -21.10
C ALA A 76 -9.25 -36.59 -20.23
N ARG A 77 -9.49 -36.43 -18.93
CA ARG A 77 -8.46 -36.13 -17.92
C ARG A 77 -8.55 -37.15 -16.81
N ASN A 78 -7.42 -37.74 -16.45
CA ASN A 78 -7.30 -38.79 -15.45
C ASN A 78 -8.29 -39.95 -15.67
N GLY A 79 -8.56 -40.27 -16.95
CA GLY A 79 -9.49 -41.31 -17.36
C GLY A 79 -10.97 -40.91 -17.40
N GLU A 80 -11.33 -39.69 -16.98
CA GLU A 80 -12.70 -39.17 -17.06
C GLU A 80 -12.89 -38.30 -18.30
N LEU A 81 -13.91 -38.58 -19.11
CA LEU A 81 -14.26 -37.77 -20.28
C LEU A 81 -14.71 -36.38 -19.82
N ILE A 82 -13.97 -35.34 -20.22
CA ILE A 82 -14.30 -33.95 -19.92
C ILE A 82 -15.20 -33.38 -21.00
N GLU A 83 -14.90 -33.66 -22.26
CA GLU A 83 -15.58 -33.03 -23.39
C GLU A 83 -15.57 -33.91 -24.64
N THR A 84 -16.66 -33.82 -25.40
CA THR A 84 -16.76 -34.33 -26.77
C THR A 84 -17.14 -33.17 -27.68
N ILE A 85 -16.37 -32.98 -28.75
CA ILE A 85 -16.53 -31.88 -29.67
C ILE A 85 -16.78 -32.43 -31.08
N GLU A 86 -17.93 -32.10 -31.63
CA GLU A 86 -18.29 -32.47 -33.00
C GLU A 86 -17.55 -31.59 -34.02
N GLY A 87 -17.11 -32.21 -35.11
CA GLY A 87 -16.39 -31.56 -36.19
C GLY A 87 -17.30 -30.70 -37.08
N ILE A 88 -16.82 -29.50 -37.44
CA ILE A 88 -17.56 -28.58 -38.31
C ILE A 88 -17.36 -28.99 -39.78
N SER A 89 -18.40 -28.83 -40.61
CA SER A 89 -18.30 -29.14 -42.04
C SER A 89 -17.20 -28.34 -42.73
N GLY A 90 -16.29 -29.05 -43.42
CA GLY A 90 -15.14 -28.47 -44.11
C GLY A 90 -13.93 -28.20 -43.21
N GLN A 91 -14.02 -28.40 -41.90
CA GLN A 91 -12.89 -28.22 -40.99
C GLN A 91 -11.91 -29.40 -41.09
N VAL A 92 -10.68 -29.10 -41.49
CA VAL A 92 -9.57 -30.07 -41.58
C VAL A 92 -8.50 -29.86 -40.52
N SER A 93 -8.54 -28.73 -39.79
CA SER A 93 -7.62 -28.46 -38.68
C SER A 93 -8.29 -27.67 -37.55
N ARG A 94 -7.77 -27.82 -36.32
CA ARG A 94 -8.25 -27.11 -35.12
C ARG A 94 -7.17 -27.01 -34.04
N GLU A 95 -7.07 -25.84 -33.39
CA GLU A 95 -6.35 -25.72 -32.12
C GLU A 95 -7.25 -26.14 -30.95
N TYR A 96 -6.69 -26.93 -30.03
CA TYR A 96 -7.30 -27.22 -28.74
C TYR A 96 -6.43 -26.68 -27.61
N ARG A 97 -7.03 -25.93 -26.68
CA ARG A 97 -6.32 -25.27 -25.57
C ARG A 97 -6.71 -25.92 -24.26
N ILE A 98 -5.72 -26.29 -23.48
CA ILE A 98 -5.88 -26.79 -22.11
C ILE A 98 -5.37 -25.71 -21.17
N GLU A 99 -6.22 -25.29 -20.25
CA GLU A 99 -5.86 -24.44 -19.11
C GLU A 99 -6.07 -25.26 -17.83
N GLN A 100 -4.97 -25.64 -17.17
CA GLN A 100 -5.01 -26.53 -15.99
C GLN A 100 -4.38 -25.82 -14.79
N SER A 101 -5.19 -25.47 -13.81
CA SER A 101 -4.73 -25.03 -12.49
C SER A 101 -4.32 -26.22 -11.63
N ILE A 102 -3.10 -26.22 -11.11
CA ILE A 102 -2.63 -27.22 -10.14
C ILE A 102 -3.11 -26.79 -8.75
N ALA A 103 -3.72 -27.71 -8.00
CA ALA A 103 -4.20 -27.42 -6.65
C ALA A 103 -3.02 -27.00 -5.74
N GLU A 104 -3.27 -26.13 -4.76
CA GLU A 104 -2.24 -25.66 -3.82
C GLU A 104 -1.70 -26.79 -2.93
N ASP A 105 -2.48 -27.85 -2.75
CA ASP A 105 -2.15 -29.05 -1.96
C ASP A 105 -1.73 -30.25 -2.83
N ALA A 106 -1.46 -30.04 -4.13
CA ALA A 106 -1.07 -31.12 -5.04
C ALA A 106 0.26 -31.79 -4.59
N GLU A 107 0.25 -33.12 -4.51
CA GLU A 107 1.44 -33.89 -4.13
C GLU A 107 2.53 -33.85 -5.21
N VAL A 108 3.76 -33.54 -4.81
CA VAL A 108 4.94 -33.63 -5.69
C VAL A 108 5.09 -35.07 -6.20
N GLY A 109 5.28 -35.22 -7.51
CA GLY A 109 5.34 -36.49 -8.21
C GLY A 109 3.99 -36.99 -8.75
N SER A 110 2.87 -36.37 -8.38
CA SER A 110 1.57 -36.67 -8.99
C SER A 110 1.50 -36.22 -10.45
N THR A 111 0.63 -36.84 -11.25
CA THR A 111 0.47 -36.53 -12.67
C THR A 111 -0.99 -36.30 -13.03
N ILE A 112 -1.21 -35.36 -13.94
CA ILE A 112 -2.49 -35.13 -14.61
C ILE A 112 -2.34 -35.61 -16.04
N VAL A 113 -3.09 -36.64 -16.42
CA VAL A 113 -3.00 -37.24 -17.75
C VAL A 113 -4.19 -36.81 -18.58
N TYR A 114 -3.93 -36.12 -19.69
CA TYR A 114 -4.91 -35.87 -20.73
C TYR A 114 -4.80 -36.94 -21.82
N HIS A 115 -5.94 -37.48 -22.22
CA HIS A 115 -6.08 -38.38 -23.35
C HIS A 115 -6.98 -37.73 -24.39
N LEU A 116 -6.46 -37.58 -25.61
CA LEU A 116 -7.18 -37.00 -26.73
C LEU A 116 -7.37 -38.05 -27.81
N VAL A 117 -8.60 -38.14 -28.30
CA VAL A 117 -8.95 -38.99 -29.44
C VAL A 117 -9.53 -38.11 -30.54
N LEU A 118 -8.88 -38.10 -31.70
CA LEU A 118 -9.35 -37.42 -32.91
C LEU A 118 -9.88 -38.46 -33.90
N GLU A 119 -11.14 -38.33 -34.28
CA GLU A 119 -11.79 -39.10 -35.33
C GLU A 119 -11.98 -38.23 -36.57
N ASP A 120 -11.63 -38.77 -37.74
CA ASP A 120 -11.93 -38.15 -39.03
C ASP A 120 -13.24 -38.67 -39.64
N ARG A 121 -13.71 -38.06 -40.74
CA ARG A 121 -14.95 -38.47 -41.43
C ARG A 121 -14.87 -39.81 -42.17
N GLN A 122 -13.69 -40.42 -42.21
CA GLN A 122 -13.49 -41.78 -42.70
C GLN A 122 -13.45 -42.79 -41.54
N HIS A 123 -13.81 -42.37 -40.32
CA HIS A 123 -13.82 -43.16 -39.09
C HIS A 123 -12.43 -43.69 -38.67
N ARG A 124 -11.36 -42.99 -39.07
CA ARG A 124 -10.00 -43.29 -38.62
C ARG A 124 -9.74 -42.52 -37.33
N LEU A 125 -9.13 -43.21 -36.38
CA LEU A 125 -8.83 -42.68 -35.05
C LEU A 125 -7.33 -42.48 -34.89
N VAL A 126 -6.95 -41.37 -34.27
CA VAL A 126 -5.62 -41.17 -33.69
C VAL A 126 -5.79 -40.78 -32.23
N GLU A 127 -4.93 -41.33 -31.39
CA GLU A 127 -4.93 -41.08 -29.96
C GLU A 127 -3.60 -40.47 -29.55
N GLN A 128 -3.64 -39.54 -28.62
CA GLN A 128 -2.44 -38.94 -28.05
C GLN A 128 -2.64 -38.71 -26.55
N HIS A 129 -1.56 -38.91 -25.80
CA HIS A 129 -1.48 -38.60 -24.38
C HIS A 129 -0.61 -37.38 -24.15
N PHE A 130 -1.00 -36.59 -23.17
CA PHE A 130 -0.29 -35.42 -22.69
C PHE A 130 -0.30 -35.43 -21.16
N THR A 131 0.85 -35.35 -20.52
CA THR A 131 0.96 -35.42 -19.06
C THR A 131 1.44 -34.09 -18.49
N ILE A 132 0.81 -33.64 -17.41
CA ILE A 132 1.36 -32.57 -16.55
C ILE A 132 1.87 -33.24 -15.28
N SER A 133 3.17 -33.20 -15.05
CA SER A 133 3.80 -33.71 -13.84
C SER A 133 3.93 -32.60 -12.81
N VAL A 134 3.47 -32.87 -11.59
CA VAL A 134 3.63 -31.96 -10.46
C VAL A 134 5.04 -32.12 -9.91
N ILE A 135 5.87 -31.11 -10.07
CA ILE A 135 7.24 -31.05 -9.57
C ILE A 135 7.33 -30.17 -8.33
N GLU A 136 8.45 -30.30 -7.60
CA GLU A 136 8.79 -29.34 -6.56
C GLU A 136 8.98 -27.96 -7.20
N ALA A 137 8.42 -26.91 -6.59
CA ALA A 137 8.62 -25.55 -7.08
C ALA A 137 10.11 -25.21 -7.03
N PRO A 138 10.68 -24.59 -8.08
CA PRO A 138 12.06 -24.14 -8.02
C PRO A 138 12.21 -23.17 -6.83
N PRO A 139 13.34 -23.24 -6.09
CA PRO A 139 13.57 -22.33 -4.97
C PRO A 139 13.54 -20.89 -5.49
N ILE A 140 12.79 -20.02 -4.81
CA ILE A 140 12.80 -18.59 -5.09
C ILE A 140 14.21 -18.09 -4.73
N PRO A 141 14.96 -17.49 -5.68
CA PRO A 141 16.30 -16.99 -5.38
C PRO A 141 16.26 -15.99 -4.23
N ASP A 142 17.28 -16.03 -3.38
CA ASP A 142 17.44 -15.04 -2.33
C ASP A 142 17.64 -13.66 -2.94
N PHE A 143 17.11 -12.64 -2.26
CA PHE A 143 17.31 -11.26 -2.62
C PHE A 143 18.80 -10.92 -2.68
N GLU A 144 19.22 -10.28 -3.76
CA GLU A 144 20.56 -9.73 -3.92
C GLU A 144 20.49 -8.30 -4.45
N PHE A 145 21.44 -7.45 -4.02
CA PHE A 145 21.55 -6.10 -4.55
C PHE A 145 22.13 -6.10 -5.95
N GLU A 146 21.53 -5.30 -6.81
CA GLU A 146 22.14 -4.89 -8.08
C GLU A 146 22.72 -3.47 -7.95
N ASP A 147 23.87 -3.21 -8.57
CA ASP A 147 24.43 -1.86 -8.64
C ASP A 147 23.88 -1.11 -9.87
N VAL A 148 23.38 0.11 -9.66
CA VAL A 148 22.89 0.97 -10.74
C VAL A 148 23.44 2.38 -10.60
N THR A 149 23.54 3.12 -11.72
CA THR A 149 23.92 4.53 -11.71
C THR A 149 22.81 5.37 -12.33
N ILE A 150 22.26 6.32 -11.56
CA ILE A 150 21.27 7.29 -12.04
C ILE A 150 21.85 8.70 -11.94
N GLY A 151 21.83 9.46 -13.02
CA GLY A 151 22.35 10.83 -13.03
C GLY A 151 23.83 10.95 -12.66
N GLY A 152 24.61 9.88 -12.81
CA GLY A 152 26.03 9.83 -12.41
C GLY A 152 26.27 9.44 -10.94
N HIS A 153 25.21 9.17 -10.16
CA HIS A 153 25.31 8.71 -8.78
C HIS A 153 25.05 7.20 -8.68
N PRO A 154 25.87 6.42 -7.96
CA PRO A 154 25.66 4.99 -7.75
C PRO A 154 24.59 4.73 -6.68
N TYR A 155 23.85 3.63 -6.83
CA TYR A 155 22.88 3.13 -5.86
C TYR A 155 22.92 1.61 -5.77
N LYS A 156 22.59 1.10 -4.59
CA LYS A 156 22.15 -0.28 -4.40
C LYS A 156 20.66 -0.38 -4.75
N LEU A 157 20.34 -1.08 -5.82
CA LEU A 157 18.98 -1.23 -6.34
C LEU A 157 18.19 -2.25 -5.52
N ILE A 158 16.97 -1.86 -5.15
CA ILE A 158 15.96 -2.68 -4.47
C ILE A 158 14.74 -2.72 -5.42
N GLN A 159 14.60 -3.81 -6.17
CA GLN A 159 13.51 -3.98 -7.16
C GLN A 159 12.80 -5.34 -7.11
N GLN A 160 13.38 -6.30 -6.39
CA GLN A 160 12.81 -7.62 -6.15
C GLN A 160 12.35 -7.70 -4.69
N ASP A 161 11.43 -8.61 -4.40
CA ASP A 161 10.98 -8.88 -3.04
C ASP A 161 12.16 -9.32 -2.15
N ILE A 162 12.13 -8.87 -0.90
CA ILE A 162 13.13 -9.20 0.11
C ILE A 162 12.63 -10.42 0.87
N ASN A 163 13.15 -11.60 0.50
CA ASN A 163 12.77 -12.91 1.06
C ASN A 163 13.77 -13.45 2.10
N VAL A 164 14.86 -12.72 2.36
CA VAL A 164 15.87 -13.03 3.37
C VAL A 164 16.15 -11.79 4.22
N ASP A 165 16.75 -11.99 5.40
CA ASP A 165 17.16 -10.87 6.24
C ASP A 165 18.21 -10.01 5.52
N VAL A 166 17.96 -8.70 5.46
CA VAL A 166 18.80 -7.73 4.75
C VAL A 166 19.06 -6.54 5.65
N THR A 167 20.29 -6.01 5.61
CA THR A 167 20.67 -4.76 6.28
C THR A 167 21.03 -3.70 5.23
N LEU A 168 20.42 -2.53 5.33
CA LEU A 168 20.78 -1.33 4.57
C LEU A 168 21.70 -0.46 5.43
N SER A 169 23.00 -0.43 5.10
CA SER A 169 23.98 0.38 5.81
C SER A 169 24.05 1.81 5.27
N SER A 170 24.53 2.75 6.08
CA SER A 170 24.65 4.16 5.67
C SER A 170 25.81 4.44 4.70
N ASP A 171 26.60 3.42 4.34
CA ASP A 171 27.68 3.51 3.35
C ASP A 171 27.17 3.69 1.92
N TYR A 172 25.89 3.39 1.67
CA TYR A 172 25.29 3.38 0.34
C TYR A 172 24.00 4.21 0.29
N ASP A 173 23.75 4.81 -0.87
CA ASP A 173 22.42 5.25 -1.24
C ASP A 173 21.66 4.06 -1.86
N TYR A 174 20.40 3.90 -1.48
CA TYR A 174 19.53 2.85 -2.00
C TYR A 174 18.52 3.42 -2.99
N LEU A 175 18.19 2.64 -4.01
CA LEU A 175 17.15 2.97 -4.98
C LEU A 175 16.02 1.96 -4.90
N LEU A 176 14.87 2.36 -4.38
CA LEU A 176 13.63 1.59 -4.39
C LEU A 176 12.92 1.79 -5.74
N ARG A 177 12.76 0.70 -6.50
CA ARG A 177 12.09 0.70 -7.79
C ARG A 177 10.91 -0.26 -7.78
N GLY A 178 9.74 0.25 -8.13
CA GLY A 178 8.52 -0.55 -8.12
C GLY A 178 8.09 -0.97 -6.71
N ARG A 179 7.22 -1.98 -6.65
CA ARG A 179 6.63 -2.45 -5.39
C ARG A 179 7.46 -3.61 -4.88
N VAL A 180 8.09 -3.42 -3.74
CA VAL A 180 8.96 -4.41 -3.10
C VAL A 180 8.32 -4.84 -1.81
N ALA A 181 8.02 -6.11 -1.70
CA ALA A 181 7.50 -6.72 -0.49
C ALA A 181 8.61 -7.42 0.29
N LEU A 182 8.55 -7.30 1.62
CA LEU A 182 9.21 -8.26 2.49
C LEU A 182 8.34 -9.51 2.50
N THR A 183 8.97 -10.68 2.34
CA THR A 183 8.28 -11.97 2.28
C THR A 183 9.04 -13.02 3.09
N GLN A 184 8.49 -14.24 3.20
CA GLN A 184 9.16 -15.39 3.84
C GLN A 184 9.66 -15.15 5.28
N GLY A 185 9.01 -14.23 6.02
CA GLY A 185 9.40 -13.90 7.40
C GLY A 185 10.65 -13.01 7.52
N ALA A 186 11.13 -12.43 6.41
CA ALA A 186 12.33 -11.60 6.37
C ALA A 186 12.25 -10.36 7.28
N THR A 187 13.40 -9.95 7.77
CA THR A 187 13.62 -8.69 8.47
C THR A 187 14.48 -7.76 7.63
N LEU A 188 13.94 -6.58 7.29
CA LEU A 188 14.71 -5.48 6.72
C LEU A 188 15.20 -4.57 7.84
N THR A 189 16.51 -4.54 8.05
CA THR A 189 17.16 -3.61 8.99
C THR A 189 17.73 -2.42 8.22
N ILE A 190 17.52 -1.20 8.71
CA ILE A 190 18.04 0.03 8.12
C ILE A 190 18.80 0.77 9.20
N GLU A 191 20.09 0.98 8.95
CA GLU A 191 20.98 1.69 9.87
C GLU A 191 20.71 3.20 9.87
N ALA A 192 21.10 3.88 10.95
CA ALA A 192 20.99 5.32 11.07
C ALA A 192 21.74 6.05 9.95
N GLY A 193 21.17 7.14 9.44
CA GLY A 193 21.76 7.95 8.36
C GLY A 193 21.58 7.39 6.94
N THR A 194 20.95 6.22 6.79
CA THR A 194 20.70 5.60 5.48
C THR A 194 19.67 6.40 4.66
N HIS A 195 19.96 6.58 3.37
CA HIS A 195 19.08 7.25 2.41
C HIS A 195 18.51 6.26 1.40
N ILE A 196 17.18 6.27 1.27
CA ILE A 196 16.43 5.45 0.32
C ILE A 196 15.69 6.39 -0.63
N TYR A 197 16.09 6.36 -1.90
CA TYR A 197 15.46 7.11 -2.97
C TYR A 197 14.43 6.24 -3.68
N ALA A 198 13.23 6.75 -3.90
CA ALA A 198 12.13 6.02 -4.51
C ALA A 198 11.81 6.55 -5.90
N GLU A 199 11.68 5.66 -6.89
CA GLU A 199 11.16 6.02 -8.21
C GLU A 199 9.63 6.19 -8.20
N SER A 200 9.08 6.71 -9.30
CA SER A 200 7.64 6.71 -9.53
C SER A 200 7.07 5.29 -9.36
N GLU A 201 5.86 5.18 -8.80
CA GLU A 201 5.18 3.91 -8.49
C GLU A 201 5.87 3.04 -7.41
N ALA A 202 6.97 3.49 -6.82
CA ALA A 202 7.67 2.70 -5.81
C ALA A 202 6.88 2.60 -4.50
N ALA A 203 6.87 1.41 -3.90
CA ALA A 203 6.28 1.14 -2.59
C ALA A 203 7.13 0.12 -1.82
N LEU A 204 7.33 0.35 -0.53
CA LEU A 204 7.88 -0.66 0.38
C LEU A 204 6.72 -1.29 1.14
N ILE A 205 6.59 -2.61 1.06
CA ILE A 205 5.49 -3.37 1.65
C ILE A 205 6.07 -4.32 2.70
N VAL A 206 5.82 -4.04 3.97
CA VAL A 206 6.11 -4.94 5.08
C VAL A 206 4.90 -5.86 5.22
N SER A 207 4.99 -7.05 4.60
CA SER A 207 3.92 -8.05 4.63
C SER A 207 3.73 -8.62 6.03
N THR A 208 2.56 -9.20 6.29
CA THR A 208 2.28 -9.86 7.57
C THR A 208 3.35 -10.92 7.90
N GLY A 209 3.80 -10.94 9.15
CA GLY A 209 4.86 -11.85 9.61
C GLY A 209 6.30 -11.45 9.26
N THR A 210 6.50 -10.31 8.57
CA THR A 210 7.83 -9.73 8.30
C THR A 210 8.07 -8.48 9.14
N LYS A 211 9.31 -7.99 9.19
CA LYS A 211 9.68 -6.87 10.07
C LYS A 211 10.49 -5.80 9.37
N LEU A 212 10.18 -4.53 9.68
CA LEU A 212 11.00 -3.38 9.34
C LEU A 212 11.64 -2.80 10.60
N MET A 213 12.97 -2.84 10.65
CA MET A 213 13.78 -2.32 11.76
C MET A 213 14.54 -1.09 11.28
N ALA A 214 13.91 0.08 11.37
CA ALA A 214 14.46 1.37 10.96
C ALA A 214 14.65 2.28 12.18
N THR A 215 15.86 2.31 12.74
CA THR A 215 16.17 3.10 13.94
C THR A 215 17.29 4.09 13.66
N GLY A 216 16.92 5.29 13.23
CA GLY A 216 17.80 6.44 13.09
C GLY A 216 18.05 7.16 14.42
N THR A 217 18.69 8.32 14.32
CA THR A 217 18.89 9.25 15.44
C THR A 217 18.51 10.67 15.02
N PRO A 218 18.38 11.65 15.94
CA PRO A 218 18.18 13.05 15.53
C PRO A 218 19.35 13.59 14.68
N GLN A 219 20.56 13.09 14.86
CA GLN A 219 21.73 13.52 14.10
C GLN A 219 21.83 12.81 12.74
N GLU A 220 21.35 11.58 12.68
CA GLU A 220 21.43 10.69 11.52
C GLU A 220 20.07 10.02 11.31
N PRO A 221 19.03 10.79 10.92
CA PRO A 221 17.71 10.20 10.64
C PRO A 221 17.79 9.30 9.41
N ILE A 222 16.95 8.27 9.38
CA ILE A 222 16.74 7.46 8.17
C ILE A 222 15.80 8.23 7.25
N ARG A 223 16.15 8.32 5.97
CA ARG A 223 15.40 9.13 5.01
C ARG A 223 14.88 8.33 3.83
N PHE A 224 13.56 8.24 3.71
CA PHE A 224 12.86 7.80 2.51
C PHE A 224 12.40 9.02 1.73
N THR A 225 12.81 9.16 0.47
CA THR A 225 12.51 10.35 -0.34
C THR A 225 12.34 10.02 -1.82
N SER A 226 11.78 10.95 -2.58
CA SER A 226 11.71 10.85 -4.04
C SER A 226 13.11 10.89 -4.67
N LEU A 227 13.36 10.03 -5.65
CA LEU A 227 14.54 10.14 -6.50
C LEU A 227 14.63 11.52 -7.18
N ALA A 228 13.49 12.14 -7.50
CA ALA A 228 13.44 13.46 -8.12
C ALA A 228 13.98 14.58 -7.21
N GLU A 229 14.02 14.36 -5.88
CA GLU A 229 14.66 15.28 -4.96
C GLU A 229 16.14 15.45 -5.29
N ARG A 230 16.84 14.34 -5.53
CA ARG A 230 18.25 14.37 -5.90
C ARG A 230 18.50 14.99 -7.27
N LEU A 231 17.49 14.93 -8.15
CA LEU A 231 17.51 15.59 -9.45
C LEU A 231 17.09 17.08 -9.37
N GLY A 232 16.74 17.57 -8.17
CA GLY A 232 16.41 18.97 -7.90
C GLY A 232 14.98 19.38 -8.22
N SER A 233 14.06 18.42 -8.41
CA SER A 233 12.66 18.70 -8.76
C SER A 233 11.66 17.74 -8.10
N PRO A 234 11.67 17.56 -6.77
CA PRO A 234 10.71 16.70 -6.10
C PRO A 234 9.32 17.33 -6.11
N ASN A 235 8.28 16.50 -6.15
CA ASN A 235 6.90 16.91 -5.97
C ASN A 235 6.19 16.00 -4.96
N SER A 236 5.19 16.53 -4.29
CA SER A 236 4.35 15.74 -3.39
C SER A 236 3.68 14.60 -4.16
N GLY A 237 3.86 13.36 -3.70
CA GLY A 237 3.26 12.18 -4.33
C GLY A 237 4.08 11.65 -5.51
N ASP A 238 5.39 11.88 -5.52
CA ASP A 238 6.31 11.31 -6.50
C ASP A 238 6.42 9.78 -6.40
N TRP A 239 6.13 9.20 -5.24
CA TRP A 239 6.15 7.75 -5.01
C TRP A 239 5.02 7.32 -4.06
N VAL A 240 4.71 6.02 -4.01
CA VAL A 240 3.47 5.53 -3.38
C VAL A 240 3.53 5.66 -1.86
N GLY A 241 4.58 5.13 -1.23
CA GLY A 241 4.77 5.18 0.22
C GLY A 241 5.17 3.85 0.84
N ILE A 242 5.10 3.80 2.16
CA ILE A 242 5.39 2.62 2.97
C ILE A 242 4.08 2.02 3.46
N PHE A 243 3.95 0.70 3.35
CA PHE A 243 2.81 -0.07 3.84
C PHE A 243 3.30 -1.07 4.88
N ILE A 244 2.75 -0.99 6.09
CA ILE A 244 3.02 -1.95 7.15
C ILE A 244 1.72 -2.71 7.41
N HIS A 245 1.74 -4.00 7.09
CA HIS A 245 0.61 -4.90 7.26
C HIS A 245 0.83 -5.78 8.49
N GLY A 246 0.00 -5.57 9.50
CA GLY A 246 0.02 -6.38 10.72
C GLY A 246 -1.14 -7.36 10.81
N LEU A 247 -1.13 -8.13 11.90
CA LEU A 247 -2.11 -9.16 12.23
C LEU A 247 -3.12 -8.73 13.31
N ALA A 248 -3.17 -7.44 13.66
CA ALA A 248 -4.09 -6.92 14.66
C ALA A 248 -5.52 -6.72 14.10
N PRO A 249 -6.54 -6.61 14.98
CA PRO A 249 -7.94 -6.54 14.58
C PRO A 249 -8.27 -5.36 13.67
N VAL A 250 -9.15 -5.61 12.70
CA VAL A 250 -9.73 -4.60 11.81
C VAL A 250 -11.24 -4.86 11.70
N THR A 251 -12.04 -3.91 11.19
CA THR A 251 -13.52 -4.05 11.09
C THR A 251 -14.00 -5.19 10.20
N THR A 252 -13.17 -5.67 9.28
CA THR A 252 -13.49 -6.79 8.37
C THR A 252 -12.26 -7.68 8.24
N VAL A 253 -12.36 -8.96 8.58
CA VAL A 253 -11.22 -9.88 8.54
C VAL A 253 -10.58 -9.92 7.15
N ASN A 254 -9.24 -9.91 7.08
CA ASN A 254 -8.43 -10.03 5.86
C ASN A 254 -8.77 -8.99 4.79
N ARG A 255 -8.64 -7.70 5.11
CA ARG A 255 -8.83 -6.63 4.11
C ARG A 255 -7.67 -6.62 3.14
N VAL A 256 -7.97 -6.43 1.85
CA VAL A 256 -6.98 -6.27 0.78
C VAL A 256 -6.91 -4.80 0.41
N VAL A 257 -5.72 -4.20 0.42
CA VAL A 257 -5.55 -2.81 -0.06
C VAL A 257 -5.67 -2.80 -1.59
N ALA A 258 -4.92 -3.68 -2.25
CA ALA A 258 -4.93 -3.98 -3.67
C ALA A 258 -4.13 -5.27 -3.91
N ASP A 259 -4.35 -5.96 -5.03
CA ASP A 259 -3.68 -7.24 -5.34
C ASP A 259 -2.14 -7.14 -5.26
N ASN A 260 -1.57 -6.01 -5.68
CA ASN A 260 -0.13 -5.74 -5.67
C ASN A 260 0.37 -4.91 -4.46
N ILE A 261 -0.48 -4.74 -3.43
CA ILE A 261 -0.08 -4.17 -2.14
C ILE A 261 -0.26 -5.20 -1.02
N GLY A 262 -1.20 -6.13 -1.16
CA GLY A 262 -1.42 -7.22 -0.22
C GLY A 262 -2.56 -6.98 0.77
N ALA A 263 -2.75 -8.00 1.62
CA ALA A 263 -3.78 -8.08 2.63
C ALA A 263 -3.24 -7.80 4.04
N TYR A 264 -4.11 -7.40 4.95
CA TYR A 264 -3.78 -7.12 6.34
C TYR A 264 -4.93 -7.43 7.30
N GLY A 265 -4.58 -7.42 8.58
CA GLY A 265 -5.49 -7.65 9.69
C GLY A 265 -5.47 -9.09 10.17
N GLY A 266 -6.07 -9.29 11.35
CA GLY A 266 -6.16 -10.58 12.00
C GLY A 266 -6.84 -10.41 13.36
N SER A 267 -6.36 -11.12 14.37
CA SER A 267 -6.88 -11.05 15.75
C SER A 267 -5.80 -10.75 16.80
N ASN A 268 -4.53 -10.60 16.40
CA ASN A 268 -3.40 -10.47 17.31
C ASN A 268 -3.08 -9.00 17.60
N ASN A 269 -3.61 -8.47 18.71
CA ASN A 269 -3.25 -7.12 19.16
C ASN A 269 -1.74 -6.97 19.44
N ALA A 270 -1.06 -8.04 19.86
CA ALA A 270 0.35 -8.03 20.23
C ALA A 270 1.28 -8.33 19.05
N ASP A 271 0.79 -8.18 17.81
CA ASP A 271 1.61 -8.32 16.61
C ASP A 271 2.73 -7.25 16.58
N ASP A 272 3.93 -7.68 16.17
CA ASP A 272 5.14 -6.87 16.10
C ASP A 272 5.67 -6.86 14.67
N SER A 273 5.39 -5.77 13.96
CA SER A 273 5.86 -5.50 12.60
C SER A 273 7.21 -4.75 12.58
N GLY A 274 7.84 -4.55 13.74
CA GLY A 274 9.17 -3.94 13.88
C GLY A 274 9.18 -2.57 14.56
N THR A 275 10.12 -1.72 14.16
CA THR A 275 10.37 -0.40 14.77
C THR A 275 10.70 0.65 13.74
N LEU A 276 10.03 1.80 13.82
CA LEU A 276 10.41 3.03 13.12
C LEU A 276 10.75 4.08 14.18
N SER A 277 11.98 4.56 14.17
CA SER A 277 12.46 5.64 15.03
C SER A 277 13.36 6.61 14.30
N TYR A 278 13.09 7.91 14.38
CA TYR A 278 13.80 8.97 13.63
C TYR A 278 13.83 8.68 12.13
N VAL A 279 12.63 8.56 11.56
CA VAL A 279 12.42 8.26 10.15
C VAL A 279 11.73 9.45 9.49
N GLU A 280 12.34 9.97 8.43
CA GLU A 280 11.74 10.94 7.52
C GLU A 280 11.17 10.23 6.29
N ILE A 281 9.91 10.55 5.95
CA ILE A 281 9.21 10.08 4.75
C ILE A 281 8.78 11.31 3.95
N SER A 282 9.50 11.59 2.87
CA SER A 282 9.35 12.80 2.09
C SER A 282 8.80 12.53 0.70
N TYR A 283 7.92 13.41 0.23
CA TYR A 283 7.37 13.43 -1.14
C TYR A 283 6.58 12.17 -1.55
N ALA A 284 6.17 11.35 -0.59
CA ALA A 284 5.40 10.13 -0.80
C ALA A 284 3.89 10.40 -0.94
N GLY A 285 3.08 9.35 -1.06
CA GLY A 285 1.62 9.45 -1.07
C GLY A 285 1.01 9.54 -2.48
N ALA A 286 1.62 8.92 -3.49
CA ALA A 286 0.98 8.69 -4.79
C ALA A 286 -0.21 7.73 -4.69
N LEU A 287 -1.02 7.59 -5.74
CA LEU A 287 -2.12 6.63 -5.76
C LEU A 287 -1.56 5.19 -5.70
N ALA A 288 -2.07 4.36 -4.79
CA ALA A 288 -1.68 2.94 -4.75
C ALA A 288 -2.29 2.12 -5.91
N VAL A 289 -3.36 2.57 -6.56
CA VAL A 289 -3.98 1.93 -7.73
C VAL A 289 -4.54 3.02 -8.65
N SER A 290 -4.52 2.80 -9.96
CA SER A 290 -5.19 3.65 -10.96
C SER A 290 -6.54 3.04 -11.36
N GLY A 291 -7.63 3.82 -11.43
CA GLY A 291 -8.83 3.44 -12.22
C GLY A 291 -10.15 3.10 -11.50
N GLY A 292 -10.27 3.09 -10.16
CA GLY A 292 -11.59 3.03 -9.50
C GLY A 292 -11.59 2.42 -8.09
N GLY A 293 -12.55 2.85 -7.26
CA GLY A 293 -12.90 2.20 -5.96
C GLY A 293 -11.86 2.32 -4.85
N GLN A 294 -11.10 3.41 -4.76
CA GLN A 294 -9.88 3.43 -3.95
C GLN A 294 -10.15 3.47 -2.44
N GLU A 295 -9.67 2.45 -1.73
CA GLU A 295 -9.26 2.59 -0.34
C GLU A 295 -8.30 3.80 -0.24
N LEU A 296 -8.51 4.67 0.76
CA LEU A 296 -7.59 5.78 1.01
C LEU A 296 -6.19 5.21 1.25
N ASN A 297 -5.16 5.85 0.71
CA ASN A 297 -3.76 5.54 1.04
C ASN A 297 -3.00 6.81 1.45
N ALA A 298 -1.82 6.62 2.02
CA ALA A 298 -0.98 7.64 2.63
C ALA A 298 0.50 7.46 2.27
N ALA A 299 1.35 8.41 2.70
CA ALA A 299 2.81 8.24 2.68
C ALA A 299 3.28 7.11 3.61
N LEU A 300 2.68 7.00 4.80
CA LEU A 300 2.83 5.87 5.71
C LEU A 300 1.46 5.24 6.00
N ASN A 301 1.32 3.96 5.69
CA ASN A 301 0.09 3.20 5.85
C ASN A 301 0.29 2.13 6.93
N LEU A 302 -0.45 2.25 8.02
CA LEU A 302 -0.44 1.35 9.16
C LEU A 302 -1.73 0.53 9.10
N ASN A 303 -1.64 -0.66 8.55
CA ASN A 303 -2.79 -1.50 8.25
C ASN A 303 -2.83 -2.69 9.21
N GLY A 304 -3.75 -2.66 10.18
CA GLY A 304 -3.86 -3.75 11.17
C GLY A 304 -2.60 -3.95 12.02
N VAL A 305 -1.82 -2.90 12.28
CA VAL A 305 -0.55 -3.01 13.01
C VAL A 305 -0.81 -3.18 14.52
N GLY A 306 -0.12 -4.14 15.13
CA GLY A 306 -0.25 -4.45 16.56
C GLY A 306 0.53 -3.51 17.48
N ASN A 307 0.17 -3.54 18.76
CA ASN A 307 0.70 -2.67 19.81
C ASN A 307 2.10 -3.05 20.32
N ALA A 308 2.67 -4.17 19.86
CA ALA A 308 4.06 -4.52 20.09
C ALA A 308 5.02 -3.81 19.11
N THR A 309 4.49 -3.30 17.99
CA THR A 309 5.25 -2.48 17.02
C THR A 309 5.56 -1.11 17.63
N ARG A 310 6.80 -0.63 17.48
CA ARG A 310 7.22 0.67 18.03
C ARG A 310 7.32 1.74 16.95
N LEU A 311 6.49 2.78 17.04
CA LEU A 311 6.50 3.92 16.13
C LEU A 311 6.73 5.21 16.91
N GLU A 312 7.94 5.78 16.79
CA GLU A 312 8.30 7.00 17.51
C GLU A 312 9.14 7.93 16.64
N TYR A 313 9.03 9.26 16.79
CA TYR A 313 9.85 10.21 16.02
C TYR A 313 9.76 9.98 14.51
N ILE A 314 8.55 10.15 13.97
CA ILE A 314 8.28 10.02 12.53
C ILE A 314 8.00 11.40 11.96
N TYR A 315 8.71 11.75 10.90
CA TYR A 315 8.50 13.00 10.17
C TYR A 315 8.02 12.69 8.75
N VAL A 316 6.80 13.11 8.42
CA VAL A 316 6.26 13.04 7.06
C VAL A 316 6.25 14.44 6.47
N ASN A 317 6.90 14.63 5.32
CA ASN A 317 7.02 15.94 4.68
C ASN A 317 6.49 15.91 3.24
N GLU A 318 5.72 16.92 2.87
CA GLU A 318 5.26 17.13 1.48
C GLU A 318 4.52 15.91 0.90
N ALA A 319 3.65 15.26 1.70
CA ALA A 319 2.86 14.12 1.23
C ALA A 319 1.80 14.54 0.17
N GLY A 320 1.55 13.65 -0.80
CA GLY A 320 0.97 13.89 -2.13
C GLY A 320 -0.37 14.61 -2.32
N LEU A 321 -0.65 14.91 -3.60
CA LEU A 321 -1.85 15.59 -4.15
C LEU A 321 -3.15 14.77 -3.90
N SER A 322 -3.94 15.18 -2.91
CA SER A 322 -5.17 14.56 -2.39
C SER A 322 -4.99 13.34 -1.48
N ARG A 323 -3.80 13.15 -0.89
CA ARG A 323 -3.46 11.95 -0.11
C ARG A 323 -2.94 12.28 1.30
N THR A 324 -3.01 11.30 2.17
CA THR A 324 -2.82 11.49 3.61
C THR A 324 -1.34 11.36 3.99
N GLY A 325 -0.84 12.10 5.00
CA GLY A 325 0.48 11.88 5.56
C GLY A 325 0.60 10.48 6.19
N VAL A 326 -0.22 10.19 7.19
CA VAL A 326 -0.30 8.88 7.85
C VAL A 326 -1.73 8.37 7.87
N LEU A 327 -1.93 7.12 7.45
CA LEU A 327 -3.21 6.40 7.55
C LEU A 327 -3.06 5.25 8.55
N ALA A 328 -3.90 5.22 9.58
CA ALA A 328 -4.09 4.08 10.45
C ALA A 328 -5.42 3.39 10.13
N ALA A 329 -5.37 2.19 9.57
CA ALA A 329 -6.52 1.40 9.16
C ALA A 329 -6.59 0.12 9.99
N GLY A 330 -7.44 0.12 11.03
CA GLY A 330 -7.47 -0.95 12.02
C GLY A 330 -6.18 -1.05 12.83
N GLY A 331 -6.08 -2.05 13.71
CA GLY A 331 -4.93 -2.27 14.59
C GLY A 331 -4.94 -1.41 15.85
N THR A 332 -3.89 -1.59 16.66
CA THR A 332 -3.75 -1.03 18.01
C THR A 332 -2.39 -0.40 18.27
N VAL A 333 -1.54 -0.30 17.23
CA VAL A 333 -0.22 0.35 17.33
C VAL A 333 -0.29 1.73 17.95
N GLY A 334 0.67 2.05 18.83
CA GLY A 334 0.83 3.38 19.40
C GLY A 334 1.84 4.21 18.62
N ILE A 335 1.64 5.54 18.56
CA ILE A 335 2.57 6.46 17.88
C ILE A 335 2.95 7.63 18.80
N LYS A 336 4.23 7.82 19.12
CA LYS A 336 4.72 9.02 19.82
C LYS A 336 5.54 9.91 18.89
N TYR A 337 5.43 11.22 19.04
CA TYR A 337 6.26 12.18 18.30
C TYR A 337 6.07 12.05 16.77
N LEU A 338 4.87 12.41 16.30
CA LEU A 338 4.51 12.37 14.89
C LEU A 338 4.45 13.79 14.33
N PHE A 339 5.32 14.10 13.39
CA PHE A 339 5.31 15.38 12.68
C PHE A 339 4.86 15.19 11.24
N ILE A 340 3.85 15.94 10.80
CA ILE A 340 3.39 15.91 9.42
C ILE A 340 3.37 17.35 8.87
N ASN A 341 4.28 17.65 7.95
CA ASN A 341 4.38 18.97 7.32
C ASN A 341 3.80 18.97 5.91
N ASN A 342 3.03 20.03 5.63
CA ASN A 342 2.48 20.39 4.32
C ASN A 342 1.88 19.19 3.55
N PRO A 343 1.00 18.37 4.17
CA PRO A 343 0.31 17.34 3.41
C PRO A 343 -0.61 18.03 2.40
N ASN A 344 -0.51 17.67 1.12
CA ASN A 344 -1.43 18.13 0.09
C ASN A 344 -2.73 17.29 0.11
N GLY A 345 -3.22 17.04 1.33
CA GLY A 345 -4.32 16.18 1.69
C GLY A 345 -4.53 16.24 3.20
N ARG A 346 -4.80 15.09 3.83
CA ARG A 346 -4.99 15.01 5.29
C ARG A 346 -3.65 14.76 5.98
N ALA A 347 -3.45 15.23 7.21
CA ALA A 347 -2.24 14.90 7.94
C ALA A 347 -2.32 13.47 8.46
N PHE A 348 -3.34 13.18 9.28
CA PHE A 348 -3.59 11.88 9.88
C PHE A 348 -5.03 11.43 9.64
N VAL A 349 -5.21 10.16 9.29
CA VAL A 349 -6.52 9.52 9.15
C VAL A 349 -6.55 8.27 10.01
N TRP A 350 -7.65 8.07 10.73
CA TRP A 350 -7.99 6.75 11.27
C TRP A 350 -9.26 6.20 10.66
N LYS A 351 -9.28 4.91 10.39
CA LYS A 351 -10.43 4.17 9.88
C LYS A 351 -10.34 2.68 10.21
N ASN A 352 -11.29 1.89 9.70
CA ASN A 352 -11.29 0.42 9.76
C ASN A 352 -11.11 -0.18 11.16
N GLY A 353 -11.55 0.54 12.21
CA GLY A 353 -11.51 0.06 13.58
C GLY A 353 -10.22 0.36 14.34
N TYR A 354 -9.37 1.29 13.86
CA TYR A 354 -8.14 1.64 14.57
C TYR A 354 -8.42 2.08 16.00
N ALA A 355 -7.72 1.49 16.96
CA ALA A 355 -7.93 1.68 18.39
C ALA A 355 -6.60 1.85 19.15
N GLY A 356 -5.60 2.47 18.50
CA GLY A 356 -4.31 2.76 19.10
C GLY A 356 -4.25 4.07 19.89
N PHE A 357 -3.06 4.38 20.41
CA PHE A 357 -2.77 5.61 21.13
C PHE A 357 -1.82 6.52 20.36
N ILE A 358 -2.02 7.84 20.45
CA ILE A 358 -1.14 8.81 19.79
C ILE A 358 -0.81 9.95 20.73
N GLN A 359 0.46 10.29 20.88
CA GLN A 359 0.91 11.43 21.68
C GLN A 359 1.93 12.28 20.94
N PHE A 360 1.83 13.61 21.09
CA PHE A 360 2.72 14.59 20.46
C PHE A 360 2.61 14.56 18.92
N LEU A 361 1.41 14.92 18.42
CA LEU A 361 1.14 15.03 16.98
C LEU A 361 1.19 16.49 16.54
N VAL A 362 2.04 16.81 15.58
CA VAL A 362 2.10 18.11 14.91
C VAL A 362 1.62 17.98 13.47
N ALA A 363 0.70 18.85 13.05
CA ALA A 363 0.31 19.01 11.66
C ALA A 363 0.45 20.48 11.24
N THR A 364 1.29 20.74 10.23
CA THR A 364 1.53 22.09 9.72
C THR A 364 1.23 22.24 8.24
N TYR A 365 0.82 23.45 7.86
CA TYR A 365 0.63 23.83 6.46
C TYR A 365 1.46 25.07 6.17
N THR A 366 2.44 24.97 5.28
CA THR A 366 3.27 26.10 4.82
C THR A 366 2.69 26.80 3.61
N SER A 367 1.76 26.15 2.91
CA SER A 367 1.00 26.70 1.79
C SER A 367 -0.49 26.35 1.91
N ASN A 368 -1.35 27.15 1.26
CA ASN A 368 -2.79 26.86 1.22
C ASN A 368 -3.04 25.68 0.26
N PRO A 369 -3.59 24.55 0.73
CA PRO A 369 -3.81 23.39 -0.13
C PRO A 369 -4.80 23.66 -1.27
N THR A 370 -4.73 22.85 -2.32
CA THR A 370 -5.60 22.99 -3.51
C THR A 370 -7.08 22.72 -3.23
N ASN A 371 -7.39 21.86 -2.25
CA ASN A 371 -8.74 21.54 -1.81
C ASN A 371 -8.86 21.68 -0.29
N ALA A 372 -10.10 21.80 0.21
CA ALA A 372 -10.36 21.90 1.63
C ALA A 372 -10.11 20.56 2.36
N PHE A 373 -8.91 20.39 2.90
CA PHE A 373 -8.50 19.18 3.63
C PHE A 373 -8.52 19.37 5.14
N THR A 374 -8.57 18.25 5.85
CA THR A 374 -8.59 18.20 7.31
C THR A 374 -7.28 17.61 7.81
N ALA A 375 -6.63 18.25 8.79
CA ALA A 375 -5.40 17.73 9.38
C ALA A 375 -5.67 16.34 9.99
N ILE A 376 -6.65 16.23 10.87
CA ILE A 376 -7.02 14.97 11.52
C ILE A 376 -8.45 14.58 11.11
N ASP A 377 -8.63 13.48 10.38
CA ASP A 377 -9.94 13.04 9.87
C ASP A 377 -10.26 11.61 10.31
N GLY A 378 -11.25 11.47 11.19
CA GLY A 378 -11.71 10.20 11.71
C GLY A 378 -12.90 9.64 10.95
N PHE A 379 -12.78 8.43 10.43
CA PHE A 379 -13.85 7.74 9.73
C PHE A 379 -14.61 6.80 10.67
N GLY A 380 -15.94 6.94 10.68
CA GLY A 380 -16.84 5.95 11.25
C GLY A 380 -17.01 4.78 10.30
N GLU A 381 -17.15 3.59 10.87
CA GLU A 381 -17.33 2.33 10.13
C GLU A 381 -18.39 1.49 10.85
N THR A 382 -19.05 0.59 10.11
CA THR A 382 -19.92 -0.42 10.71
C THR A 382 -19.06 -1.53 11.33
N GLY A 383 -19.39 -1.99 12.55
CA GLY A 383 -18.64 -3.06 13.24
C GLY A 383 -17.82 -2.57 14.45
N THR A 384 -16.64 -3.15 14.66
CA THR A 384 -15.74 -2.82 15.80
C THR A 384 -15.43 -1.32 15.81
N ALA A 385 -15.65 -0.68 16.95
CA ALA A 385 -15.58 0.77 17.04
C ALA A 385 -14.15 1.30 16.81
N SER A 386 -13.99 2.15 15.79
CA SER A 386 -12.77 2.86 15.41
C SER A 386 -12.56 4.06 16.32
N GLY A 387 -11.71 3.94 17.36
CA GLY A 387 -11.62 4.94 18.43
C GLY A 387 -10.26 5.07 19.08
N PRO A 388 -9.29 5.75 18.44
CA PRO A 388 -8.03 6.05 19.09
C PRO A 388 -8.20 7.05 20.24
N ILE A 389 -7.23 7.04 21.15
CA ILE A 389 -7.04 8.13 22.12
C ILE A 389 -5.80 8.92 21.69
N ILE A 390 -5.98 10.22 21.46
CA ILE A 390 -4.94 11.14 21.00
C ILE A 390 -4.78 12.24 22.04
N SER A 391 -3.55 12.54 22.45
CA SER A 391 -3.26 13.67 23.36
C SER A 391 -2.09 14.49 22.86
N ASN A 392 -2.01 15.74 23.29
CA ASN A 392 -0.89 16.66 23.01
C ASN A 392 -0.74 16.89 21.49
N VAL A 393 -1.61 17.73 20.95
CA VAL A 393 -1.74 17.96 19.49
C VAL A 393 -1.54 19.43 19.16
N SER A 394 -0.86 19.70 18.05
CA SER A 394 -0.56 21.04 17.52
C SER A 394 -0.93 21.13 16.04
N ILE A 395 -1.93 21.93 15.69
CA ILE A 395 -2.36 22.10 14.29
C ILE A 395 -2.31 23.58 13.89
N ARG A 396 -1.55 23.89 12.83
CA ARG A 396 -1.36 25.28 12.38
C ARG A 396 -1.08 25.46 10.89
N SER A 397 -1.62 26.53 10.32
CA SER A 397 -1.07 27.12 9.09
C SER A 397 0.00 28.17 9.40
N LEU A 398 1.17 28.03 8.79
CA LEU A 398 2.39 28.77 9.11
C LEU A 398 2.57 30.07 8.31
N GLY A 399 1.79 30.31 7.25
CA GLY A 399 1.96 31.48 6.36
C GLY A 399 1.51 32.85 6.90
N GLY A 400 1.57 33.09 8.21
CA GLY A 400 1.23 34.37 8.85
C GLY A 400 -0.24 34.82 8.75
N THR A 401 -1.06 34.12 7.98
CA THR A 401 -2.48 34.35 7.75
C THR A 401 -3.23 33.02 7.79
N THR A 402 -4.55 33.07 7.93
CA THR A 402 -5.38 31.86 7.91
C THR A 402 -5.54 31.31 6.48
N PHE A 403 -5.35 30.00 6.31
CA PHE A 403 -5.54 29.33 5.02
C PHE A 403 -6.96 28.80 4.84
N GLY A 404 -7.67 29.28 3.82
CA GLY A 404 -9.08 28.96 3.56
C GLY A 404 -9.37 27.48 3.22
N ASN A 405 -8.36 26.70 2.85
CA ASN A 405 -8.52 25.28 2.51
C ASN A 405 -7.96 24.33 3.59
N THR A 406 -7.71 24.81 4.80
CA THR A 406 -7.26 23.99 5.92
C THR A 406 -8.35 23.81 6.96
N ARG A 407 -8.48 22.62 7.53
CA ARG A 407 -9.37 22.32 8.67
C ARG A 407 -8.57 21.58 9.74
N GLY A 408 -8.87 21.81 11.01
CA GLY A 408 -8.20 21.15 12.13
C GLY A 408 -8.59 19.69 12.26
N ILE A 409 -9.70 19.43 12.95
CA ILE A 409 -10.17 18.07 13.27
C ILE A 409 -11.55 17.86 12.68
N ARG A 410 -11.79 16.67 12.10
CA ARG A 410 -13.11 16.21 11.71
C ARG A 410 -13.36 14.81 12.26
N PHE A 411 -14.42 14.68 13.04
CA PHE A 411 -15.08 13.40 13.29
C PHE A 411 -16.18 13.22 12.26
N ARG A 412 -16.08 12.20 11.41
CA ARG A 412 -17.14 11.87 10.46
C ARG A 412 -18.32 11.20 11.16
N GLU A 413 -19.41 11.02 10.44
CA GLU A 413 -20.56 10.28 10.93
C GLU A 413 -20.13 8.91 11.47
N ASN A 414 -20.57 8.57 12.68
CA ASN A 414 -20.24 7.33 13.38
C ASN A 414 -18.76 7.13 13.77
N ALA A 415 -17.90 8.14 13.59
CA ALA A 415 -16.53 8.06 14.08
C ALA A 415 -16.53 8.07 15.61
N VAL A 416 -15.81 7.15 16.25
CA VAL A 416 -15.49 7.29 17.67
C VAL A 416 -14.03 7.70 17.82
N GLY A 417 -13.61 8.02 19.04
CA GLY A 417 -12.25 8.49 19.32
C GLY A 417 -12.24 9.71 20.22
N LYS A 418 -11.12 9.90 20.91
CA LYS A 418 -10.98 10.92 21.95
C LYS A 418 -9.71 11.70 21.72
N ILE A 419 -9.82 13.02 21.68
CA ILE A 419 -8.71 13.93 21.44
C ILE A 419 -8.63 14.94 22.59
N TYR A 420 -7.48 15.03 23.23
CA TYR A 420 -7.21 15.87 24.40
C TYR A 420 -6.00 16.77 24.16
N ASN A 421 -5.87 17.83 24.97
CA ASN A 421 -4.67 18.67 25.02
C ASN A 421 -4.23 19.16 23.61
N CYS A 422 -5.20 19.54 22.80
CA CYS A 422 -4.99 19.98 21.43
C CYS A 422 -5.03 21.51 21.35
N TRP A 423 -4.18 22.09 20.51
CA TRP A 423 -4.39 23.45 20.05
C TRP A 423 -4.47 23.55 18.53
N ILE A 424 -5.39 24.39 18.05
CA ILE A 424 -5.71 24.57 16.63
C ILE A 424 -5.78 26.06 16.31
N THR A 425 -5.00 26.53 15.34
CA THR A 425 -5.02 27.94 14.97
C THR A 425 -4.64 28.18 13.50
N ASN A 426 -5.04 29.33 12.97
CA ASN A 426 -4.79 29.74 11.58
C ASN A 426 -5.30 28.74 10.54
N VAL A 427 -6.35 27.97 10.87
CA VAL A 427 -7.05 27.13 9.89
C VAL A 427 -8.41 27.73 9.54
N ARG A 428 -9.06 27.26 8.47
CA ARG A 428 -10.43 27.72 8.17
C ARG A 428 -11.41 27.26 9.25
N ASP A 429 -11.49 25.96 9.46
CA ASP A 429 -12.43 25.32 10.40
C ASP A 429 -11.64 24.66 11.54
N GLY A 430 -12.01 24.91 12.81
CA GLY A 430 -11.37 24.32 13.99
C GLY A 430 -11.68 22.83 14.14
N VAL A 431 -12.69 22.49 14.95
CA VAL A 431 -13.20 21.13 15.12
C VAL A 431 -14.60 20.98 14.53
N ARG A 432 -14.80 19.90 13.78
CA ARG A 432 -16.08 19.50 13.19
C ARG A 432 -16.45 18.11 13.66
N ALA A 433 -17.68 17.94 14.14
CA ALA A 433 -18.31 16.63 14.24
C ALA A 433 -19.46 16.60 13.23
N ASP A 434 -19.44 15.69 12.27
CA ASP A 434 -20.54 15.58 11.29
C ASP A 434 -21.89 15.41 11.98
N ALA A 435 -22.97 15.85 11.32
CA ALA A 435 -24.32 15.80 11.89
C ALA A 435 -24.73 14.35 12.21
N GLY A 436 -25.40 14.15 13.35
CA GLY A 436 -25.83 12.83 13.84
C GLY A 436 -24.90 12.22 14.90
N ASN A 437 -23.82 12.90 15.27
CA ASN A 437 -22.81 12.43 16.24
C ASN A 437 -23.08 12.86 17.69
N LEU A 438 -24.09 13.72 17.97
CA LEU A 438 -24.47 14.08 19.35
C LEU A 438 -24.62 12.89 20.31
N PRO A 439 -25.20 11.73 19.93
CA PRO A 439 -25.25 10.56 20.83
C PRO A 439 -23.86 9.99 21.19
N LEU A 440 -22.89 10.04 20.27
CA LEU A 440 -21.52 9.60 20.53
C LEU A 440 -20.78 10.58 21.44
N ILE A 441 -21.04 11.88 21.29
CA ILE A 441 -20.51 12.92 22.17
C ILE A 441 -21.09 12.76 23.57
N ASN A 442 -22.41 12.65 23.70
CA ASN A 442 -23.10 12.52 24.99
C ASN A 442 -22.76 11.23 25.75
N SER A 443 -22.44 10.15 25.03
CA SER A 443 -21.97 8.89 25.64
C SER A 443 -20.48 8.87 25.97
N GLY A 444 -19.73 9.93 25.63
CA GLY A 444 -18.28 10.01 25.86
C GLY A 444 -17.46 9.10 24.93
N ARG A 445 -18.06 8.58 23.85
CA ARG A 445 -17.37 7.78 22.83
C ARG A 445 -16.64 8.65 21.80
N MET A 446 -17.09 9.89 21.63
CA MET A 446 -16.44 10.93 20.85
C MET A 446 -16.10 12.11 21.77
N VAL A 447 -14.82 12.48 21.87
CA VAL A 447 -14.38 13.55 22.78
C VAL A 447 -13.40 14.48 22.09
N PHE A 448 -13.61 15.78 22.26
CA PHE A 448 -12.62 16.83 22.07
C PHE A 448 -12.62 17.70 23.33
N ALA A 449 -11.56 17.64 24.14
CA ALA A 449 -11.53 18.26 25.47
C ALA A 449 -10.16 18.84 25.83
N ASN A 450 -10.13 19.68 26.87
CA ASN A 450 -8.93 20.30 27.42
C ASN A 450 -8.08 20.97 26.33
N SER A 451 -8.74 21.66 25.39
CA SER A 451 -8.13 22.14 24.16
C SER A 451 -8.31 23.64 23.93
N ARG A 452 -7.56 24.19 22.98
CA ARG A 452 -7.52 25.62 22.65
C ARG A 452 -7.70 25.83 21.15
N GLN A 453 -8.55 26.79 20.75
CA GLN A 453 -8.76 27.08 19.32
C GLN A 453 -8.89 28.58 19.09
N TRP A 454 -8.07 29.21 18.24
CA TRP A 454 -8.15 30.66 18.02
C TRP A 454 -7.65 31.04 16.63
N GLY A 455 -7.98 32.24 16.15
CA GLY A 455 -7.48 32.73 14.85
C GLY A 455 -7.95 31.92 13.63
N ASN A 456 -9.01 31.13 13.78
CA ASN A 456 -9.60 30.34 12.70
C ASN A 456 -10.60 31.20 11.92
N SER A 457 -10.60 31.14 10.59
CA SER A 457 -11.25 32.18 9.77
C SER A 457 -12.75 31.97 9.55
N ASN A 458 -13.27 30.77 9.77
CA ASN A 458 -14.69 30.47 9.65
C ASN A 458 -15.32 30.25 11.03
N ASN A 459 -15.07 29.10 11.65
CA ASN A 459 -15.65 28.74 12.95
C ASN A 459 -14.75 27.77 13.72
N ASN A 460 -14.78 27.84 15.05
CA ASN A 460 -14.07 26.92 15.94
C ASN A 460 -14.85 25.62 16.18
N TYR A 461 -16.18 25.66 16.19
CA TYR A 461 -17.06 24.50 16.35
C TYR A 461 -18.07 24.42 15.21
N ILE A 462 -18.07 23.29 14.49
CA ILE A 462 -18.91 23.09 13.31
C ILE A 462 -19.83 21.87 13.49
N ASN A 463 -21.09 22.02 13.07
CA ASN A 463 -22.13 20.99 13.18
C ASN A 463 -22.31 20.54 14.63
N ASP A 464 -22.36 19.24 14.92
CA ASP A 464 -22.64 18.71 16.26
C ASP A 464 -21.56 19.04 17.30
N ALA A 465 -20.40 19.53 16.86
CA ALA A 465 -19.40 20.12 17.76
C ALA A 465 -19.94 21.39 18.46
N ASN A 466 -20.91 22.09 17.84
CA ASN A 466 -21.60 23.25 18.41
C ASN A 466 -23.07 22.88 18.76
N PRO A 467 -23.52 23.05 20.01
CA PRO A 467 -22.80 23.61 21.16
C PRO A 467 -22.03 22.57 21.98
N ALA A 468 -21.98 21.30 21.57
CA ALA A 468 -21.55 20.21 22.45
C ALA A 468 -20.11 20.38 23.00
N PHE A 469 -19.10 20.56 22.14
CA PHE A 469 -17.70 20.75 22.57
C PHE A 469 -17.40 22.16 23.09
N ALA A 470 -18.33 23.11 22.93
CA ALA A 470 -18.25 24.42 23.57
C ALA A 470 -18.73 24.40 25.03
N ALA A 471 -19.38 23.32 25.50
CA ALA A 471 -19.83 23.21 26.87
C ALA A 471 -18.64 23.18 27.86
N ALA A 472 -18.82 23.84 29.01
CA ALA A 472 -17.77 24.01 30.02
C ALA A 472 -17.18 22.67 30.53
N SER A 473 -17.95 21.57 30.50
CA SER A 473 -17.51 20.23 30.89
C SER A 473 -16.39 19.66 30.02
N PHE A 474 -16.20 20.17 28.80
CA PHE A 474 -15.10 19.76 27.93
C PHE A 474 -13.84 20.59 28.13
N HIS A 475 -13.86 21.66 28.95
CA HIS A 475 -12.70 22.50 29.27
C HIS A 475 -11.98 23.12 28.04
N ASN A 476 -12.69 23.27 26.93
CA ASN A 476 -12.17 23.94 25.75
C ASN A 476 -12.27 25.47 25.90
N SER A 477 -11.40 26.22 25.21
CA SER A 477 -11.49 27.68 25.14
C SER A 477 -11.06 28.21 23.79
N GLU A 478 -11.59 29.37 23.45
CA GLU A 478 -11.30 30.09 22.22
C GLU A 478 -10.32 31.26 22.42
N VAL A 479 -9.82 31.44 23.65
CA VAL A 479 -8.92 32.53 24.01
C VAL A 479 -7.53 32.27 23.46
N ALA A 480 -6.99 33.25 22.73
CA ALA A 480 -5.62 33.23 22.24
C ALA A 480 -4.59 33.35 23.38
N PRO A 481 -3.40 32.74 23.27
CA PRO A 481 -2.33 32.83 24.27
C PRO A 481 -1.76 34.25 24.41
N ALA A 482 -1.21 34.55 25.61
CA ALA A 482 -0.64 35.86 25.94
C ALA A 482 0.84 36.07 25.51
N ALA A 483 1.69 35.04 25.43
CA ALA A 483 3.11 35.14 25.01
C ALA A 483 3.77 33.74 24.78
N PRO A 484 5.01 33.68 24.24
CA PRO A 484 5.32 33.59 22.82
C PRO A 484 5.27 32.15 22.28
N TRP A 485 4.85 32.03 21.02
CA TRP A 485 4.73 30.78 20.28
C TRP A 485 5.55 30.92 18.99
N ALA A 486 6.41 29.95 18.67
CA ALA A 486 7.28 29.99 17.51
C ALA A 486 6.88 28.90 16.51
N GLY A 487 6.11 29.27 15.49
CA GLY A 487 5.58 28.31 14.52
C GLY A 487 4.65 27.29 15.20
N TYR A 488 5.10 26.03 15.27
CA TYR A 488 4.42 24.94 15.96
C TYR A 488 4.94 24.66 17.38
N VAL A 489 6.01 25.34 17.81
CA VAL A 489 6.63 25.16 19.13
C VAL A 489 5.91 26.03 20.15
N GLY A 490 5.40 25.41 21.20
CA GLY A 490 4.64 26.08 22.26
C GLY A 490 3.63 25.16 22.95
N ILE A 491 3.43 25.43 24.25
CA ILE A 491 2.50 24.69 25.11
C ILE A 491 1.63 25.65 25.93
N PHE A 492 0.43 25.21 26.32
CA PHE A 492 -0.38 25.89 27.34
C PHE A 492 -0.36 25.12 28.64
N THR A 493 -0.14 25.83 29.75
CA THR A 493 -0.13 25.23 31.10
C THR A 493 -1.39 25.62 31.88
N ALA A 494 -1.43 25.25 33.16
CA ALA A 494 -2.56 25.45 34.07
C ALA A 494 -2.99 26.93 34.25
N THR A 495 -2.15 27.88 33.86
CA THR A 495 -2.45 29.32 33.94
C THR A 495 -3.42 29.81 32.86
N ASP A 496 -3.46 29.11 31.71
CA ASP A 496 -4.28 29.49 30.56
C ASP A 496 -5.48 28.58 30.37
N SER A 497 -5.46 27.37 30.95
CA SER A 497 -6.39 26.26 30.75
C SER A 497 -6.30 25.21 31.86
N THR A 498 -7.20 24.23 31.90
CA THR A 498 -7.00 23.01 32.69
C THR A 498 -6.50 21.90 31.76
N PRO A 499 -5.18 21.76 31.52
CA PRO A 499 -4.66 20.63 30.75
C PRO A 499 -4.99 19.32 31.48
N LEU A 500 -5.21 18.26 30.71
CA LEU A 500 -5.36 16.91 31.24
C LEU A 500 -3.98 16.30 31.45
N ASP A 501 -3.77 15.54 32.52
CA ASP A 501 -2.62 14.63 32.57
C ASP A 501 -2.96 13.36 31.78
N PRO A 502 -2.34 13.12 30.61
CA PRO A 502 -2.72 11.99 29.75
C PRO A 502 -2.38 10.63 30.38
N THR A 503 -1.52 10.55 31.40
CA THR A 503 -1.29 9.26 32.11
C THR A 503 -2.54 8.80 32.88
N ALA A 504 -3.49 9.70 33.14
CA ALA A 504 -4.79 9.36 33.71
C ALA A 504 -5.75 8.72 32.68
N LEU A 505 -5.47 8.84 31.38
CA LEU A 505 -6.21 8.15 30.32
C LEU A 505 -5.73 6.71 30.17
N ASP A 506 -4.41 6.54 30.09
CA ASP A 506 -3.74 5.24 30.00
C ASP A 506 -2.24 5.39 30.36
N PRO A 507 -1.60 4.42 31.05
CA PRO A 507 -0.17 4.46 31.36
C PRO A 507 0.77 4.48 30.15
N TRP A 508 0.28 4.18 28.94
CA TRP A 508 1.07 4.28 27.71
C TRP A 508 1.53 5.72 27.42
N PHE A 509 0.75 6.72 27.81
CA PHE A 509 1.09 8.14 27.61
C PHE A 509 2.24 8.58 28.53
N ASN A 510 3.08 9.48 28.04
CA ASN A 510 4.05 10.19 28.87
C ASN A 510 3.35 11.31 29.65
N ASN A 511 3.85 11.64 30.84
CA ASN A 511 3.39 12.82 31.57
C ASN A 511 3.62 14.08 30.72
N ALA A 512 2.53 14.78 30.41
CA ALA A 512 2.50 16.02 29.65
C ALA A 512 1.26 16.82 30.02
N ALA A 513 1.22 17.31 31.27
CA ALA A 513 0.16 18.15 31.83
C ALA A 513 0.14 19.57 31.23
N TYR A 514 0.14 19.64 29.90
CA TYR A 514 0.07 20.85 29.09
C TYR A 514 -0.68 20.56 27.78
N ILE A 515 -1.20 21.60 27.14
CA ILE A 515 -1.83 21.53 25.81
C ILE A 515 -0.77 21.78 24.74
N GLY A 516 -0.74 20.96 23.70
CA GLY A 516 0.21 21.07 22.59
C GLY A 516 1.21 19.93 22.53
N ALA A 517 1.86 19.80 21.37
CA ALA A 517 2.73 18.67 21.04
C ALA A 517 4.22 18.94 21.27
N VAL A 518 4.67 20.20 21.23
CA VAL A 518 6.10 20.54 21.28
C VAL A 518 6.36 21.56 22.38
N ASP A 519 6.95 21.08 23.47
CA ASP A 519 7.43 21.90 24.58
C ASP A 519 8.70 22.67 24.15
N PRO A 520 8.73 24.02 24.26
CA PRO A 520 9.94 24.80 23.98
C PRO A 520 11.16 24.35 24.79
N ASP A 521 10.96 23.90 26.04
CA ASP A 521 12.05 23.47 26.93
C ASP A 521 12.49 22.01 26.66
N ASN A 522 11.67 21.24 25.93
CA ASN A 522 11.98 19.87 25.52
C ASN A 522 11.52 19.63 24.07
N ASN A 523 12.12 20.39 23.15
CA ASN A 523 11.75 20.35 21.74
C ASN A 523 12.26 19.09 21.05
N TRP A 524 11.40 18.08 20.95
CA TRP A 524 11.70 16.81 20.26
C TRP A 524 11.88 16.93 18.74
N THR A 525 11.52 18.06 18.12
CA THR A 525 11.72 18.32 16.69
C THR A 525 13.10 18.90 16.37
N ALA A 526 13.82 19.37 17.40
CA ALA A 526 15.09 20.05 17.23
C ALA A 526 16.16 19.13 16.62
N GLY A 527 16.90 19.65 15.65
CA GLY A 527 18.06 18.98 15.04
C GLY A 527 17.78 18.10 13.82
N TRP A 528 16.51 17.72 13.57
CA TRP A 528 16.18 16.79 12.47
C TRP A 528 14.94 17.18 11.66
N ILE A 529 14.05 18.03 12.19
CA ILE A 529 12.90 18.56 11.43
C ILE A 529 13.20 19.96 10.92
N ASN A 530 13.25 20.11 9.59
CA ASN A 530 13.55 21.37 8.92
C ASN A 530 12.29 21.97 8.30
N VAL A 531 11.50 22.70 9.10
CA VAL A 531 10.36 23.49 8.62
C VAL A 531 10.63 24.96 8.87
N THR A 532 10.63 25.77 7.81
CA THR A 532 10.72 27.23 7.90
C THR A 532 9.32 27.83 8.12
N PHE A 533 9.20 28.73 9.10
CA PHE A 533 7.96 29.45 9.44
C PHE A 533 7.99 30.89 8.93
#